data_AF-A0A834M8J7-F1
#
_entry.id   AF-A0A834M8J7-F1
#
_cell.length_a   1.000
_cell.length_b   1.000
_cell.length_c   1.000
_cell.angle_alpha   90.00
_cell.angle_beta   90.00
_cell.angle_gamma   90.00
#
_symmetry.space_group_name_H-M   'P 1'
#
loop_
_entity.id
_entity.type
_entity.pdbx_description
1 polymer ?
#
loop_
_entity_poly.entity_id
_entity_poly.type
_entity_poly.pdbx_seq_one_letter_code
_entity_poly.pdbx_strand_id
1 'polypeptide(L)'
;MSDVVKSVTRGDYLDITKSTRNVQAQEQEMKDCIEFLKIANEKYRQNKIILEAIEDCLDDENNLDDNLKNKIRSIILSQELSQISVTENTSELQPYNGVLGVPLIKCELTYSESNKLTTCLKYNLETKYQKLKKAYFSLLGKDFTQLNIKDIDDPLKISQEDEELMQYKKELIVEQESYISQQLQLLDLLDELKNFRLKSVPKLAEQKIDESKIRSKINYLKSLLTTEKCRVDVFMETSYSIKAYTELIKDIKDQQEELKAEIGRLTDLKKKYKHISSMEYNEILKSYLQYKSAFEKKKKIYECIHGKS
;
A
#
# COMPACT_ATOMS: atom_id res chain seq x y z
N MET A 1 -36.74 7.61 -19.89
CA MET A 1 -36.04 8.83 -19.43
C MET A 1 -35.18 8.40 -18.24
N SER A 2 -33.86 8.45 -18.21
CA SER A 2 -32.88 9.15 -19.02
C SER A 2 -31.59 8.34 -19.02
N ASP A 3 -30.88 8.40 -20.12
CA ASP A 3 -29.54 7.88 -20.39
C ASP A 3 -28.53 8.23 -19.30
N VAL A 4 -27.66 7.27 -18.94
CA VAL A 4 -26.29 7.56 -18.50
C VAL A 4 -25.36 6.50 -19.09
N VAL A 5 -25.13 6.63 -20.40
CA VAL A 5 -23.89 6.14 -21.02
C VAL A 5 -22.78 7.08 -20.53
N LYS A 6 -21.99 6.65 -19.54
CA LYS A 6 -20.72 7.32 -19.22
C LYS A 6 -19.64 6.72 -20.11
N SER A 7 -19.28 7.53 -21.10
CA SER A 7 -18.14 7.38 -22.00
C SER A 7 -16.85 7.16 -21.20
N VAL A 8 -16.33 5.94 -21.21
CA VAL A 8 -14.92 5.67 -20.94
C VAL A 8 -14.11 6.28 -22.09
N THR A 9 -13.20 7.15 -21.72
CA THR A 9 -12.41 8.03 -22.59
C THR A 9 -11.58 7.24 -23.58
N ARG A 10 -11.80 7.54 -24.86
CA ARG A 10 -11.12 7.05 -26.08
C ARG A 10 -9.63 7.47 -26.17
N GLY A 11 -9.06 8.03 -25.11
CA GLY A 11 -7.70 8.61 -25.07
C GLY A 11 -6.60 7.57 -24.86
N ASP A 12 -6.79 6.62 -23.96
CA ASP A 12 -5.70 5.75 -23.48
C ASP A 12 -5.33 4.63 -24.48
N TYR A 13 -6.27 4.23 -25.34
CA TYR A 13 -6.02 3.27 -26.42
C TYR A 13 -5.24 3.87 -27.61
N LEU A 14 -5.22 5.21 -27.73
CA LEU A 14 -4.54 5.91 -28.84
C LEU A 14 -3.04 6.08 -28.58
N ASP A 15 -2.60 6.11 -27.32
CA ASP A 15 -1.18 6.26 -26.99
C ASP A 15 -0.43 4.92 -26.95
N ILE A 16 -1.08 3.83 -26.54
CA ILE A 16 -0.50 2.48 -26.63
C ILE A 16 -0.26 2.12 -28.10
N THR A 17 -1.23 2.39 -28.98
CA THR A 17 -1.13 2.09 -30.42
C THR A 17 -0.12 2.98 -31.17
N LYS A 18 0.15 4.21 -30.70
CA LYS A 18 1.24 5.05 -31.22
C LYS A 18 2.60 4.53 -30.76
N SER A 19 2.73 4.08 -29.51
CA SER A 19 3.95 3.50 -28.98
C SER A 19 4.34 2.21 -29.71
N THR A 20 3.39 1.29 -29.94
CA THR A 20 3.66 0.04 -30.69
C THR A 20 3.99 0.29 -32.16
N ARG A 21 3.38 1.30 -32.80
CA ARG A 21 3.73 1.72 -34.18
C ARG A 21 5.12 2.34 -34.28
N ASN A 22 5.55 3.05 -33.24
CA ASN A 22 6.88 3.66 -33.19
C ASN A 22 7.98 2.59 -33.05
N VAL A 23 7.74 1.54 -32.25
CA VAL A 23 8.66 0.39 -32.14
C VAL A 23 8.74 -0.38 -33.46
N GLN A 24 7.63 -0.61 -34.16
CA GLN A 24 7.62 -1.28 -35.47
C GLN A 24 8.28 -0.46 -36.58
N ALA A 25 8.15 0.87 -36.55
CA ALA A 25 8.83 1.76 -37.49
C ALA A 25 10.35 1.76 -37.25
N GLN A 26 10.79 1.79 -35.98
CA GLN A 26 12.20 1.70 -35.60
C GLN A 26 12.82 0.35 -35.97
N GLU A 27 12.07 -0.75 -35.84
CA GLU A 27 12.53 -2.08 -36.29
C GLU A 27 12.68 -2.15 -37.82
N GLN A 28 11.85 -1.45 -38.59
CA GLN A 28 11.95 -1.41 -40.04
C GLN A 28 13.11 -0.52 -40.52
N GLU A 29 13.29 0.65 -39.91
CA GLU A 29 14.45 1.52 -40.19
C GLU A 29 15.77 0.82 -39.87
N MET A 30 15.82 0.03 -38.79
CA MET A 30 16.99 -0.78 -38.45
C MET A 30 17.28 -1.82 -39.53
N LYS A 31 16.25 -2.51 -40.06
CA LYS A 31 16.43 -3.48 -41.15
C LYS A 31 16.91 -2.83 -42.46
N ASP A 32 16.39 -1.65 -42.80
CA ASP A 32 16.81 -0.94 -44.00
C ASP A 32 18.28 -0.48 -43.87
N CYS A 33 18.69 0.03 -42.70
CA CYS A 33 20.10 0.36 -42.40
C CYS A 33 21.03 -0.85 -42.52
N ILE A 34 20.59 -2.03 -42.06
CA ILE A 34 21.34 -3.28 -42.17
C ILE A 34 21.57 -3.67 -43.63
N GLU A 35 20.54 -3.57 -44.48
CA GLU A 35 20.67 -3.83 -45.93
C GLU A 35 21.60 -2.82 -46.62
N PHE A 36 21.53 -1.53 -46.26
CA PHE A 36 22.47 -0.53 -46.81
C PHE A 36 23.92 -0.80 -46.41
N LEU A 37 24.16 -1.20 -45.15
CA LEU A 37 25.49 -1.59 -44.69
C LEU A 37 26.00 -2.83 -45.41
N LYS A 38 25.12 -3.80 -45.70
CA LYS A 38 25.47 -5.00 -46.48
C LYS A 38 25.94 -4.64 -47.89
N ILE A 39 25.20 -3.78 -48.59
CA ILE A 39 25.56 -3.31 -49.93
C ILE A 39 26.88 -2.51 -49.90
N ALA A 40 27.07 -1.66 -48.89
CA ALA A 40 28.30 -0.88 -48.74
C ALA A 40 29.52 -1.77 -48.45
N ASN A 41 29.38 -2.76 -47.58
CA ASN A 41 30.45 -3.68 -47.22
C ASN A 41 30.83 -4.61 -48.39
N GLU A 42 29.85 -5.09 -49.17
CA GLU A 42 30.13 -5.87 -50.37
C GLU A 42 30.92 -5.07 -51.40
N LYS A 43 30.53 -3.81 -51.64
CA LYS A 43 31.28 -2.89 -52.52
C LYS A 43 32.69 -2.62 -51.99
N TYR A 44 32.84 -2.42 -50.68
CA TYR A 44 34.16 -2.24 -50.06
C TYR A 44 35.04 -3.48 -50.25
N ARG A 45 34.51 -4.68 -50.04
CA ARG A 45 35.24 -5.94 -50.24
C ARG A 45 35.69 -6.11 -51.69
N GLN A 46 34.81 -5.82 -52.65
CA GLN A 46 35.15 -5.86 -54.07
C GLN A 46 36.28 -4.87 -54.41
N ASN A 47 36.17 -3.62 -53.93
CA ASN A 47 37.19 -2.60 -54.14
C ASN A 47 38.53 -2.96 -53.49
N LYS A 48 38.52 -3.58 -52.30
CA LYS A 48 39.72 -4.02 -51.61
C LYS A 48 40.45 -5.13 -52.37
N ILE A 49 39.72 -6.12 -52.89
CA ILE A 49 40.31 -7.20 -53.72
C ILE A 49 40.94 -6.61 -54.99
N ILE A 50 40.30 -5.62 -55.60
CA ILE A 50 40.85 -4.93 -56.78
C ILE A 50 42.12 -4.16 -56.40
N LEU A 51 42.13 -3.45 -55.27
CA LEU A 51 43.30 -2.69 -54.80
C LEU A 51 44.49 -3.61 -54.49
N GLU A 52 44.28 -4.70 -53.75
CA GLU A 52 45.31 -5.72 -53.49
C GLU A 52 45.81 -6.39 -54.78
N ALA A 53 44.96 -6.55 -55.79
CA ALA A 53 45.39 -7.04 -57.10
C ALA A 53 46.22 -6.02 -57.88
N ILE A 54 45.97 -4.72 -57.69
CA ILE A 54 46.78 -3.65 -58.27
C ILE A 54 48.14 -3.59 -57.57
N GLU A 55 48.19 -3.67 -56.24
CA GLU A 55 49.45 -3.70 -55.47
C GLU A 55 50.34 -4.88 -55.88
N ASP A 56 49.79 -6.08 -56.00
CA ASP A 56 50.56 -7.24 -56.48
C ASP A 56 51.05 -7.06 -57.93
N CYS A 57 50.29 -6.38 -58.79
CA CYS A 57 50.75 -6.03 -60.14
C CYS A 57 51.88 -5.00 -60.15
N LEU A 58 52.03 -4.20 -59.09
CA LEU A 58 53.10 -3.21 -58.94
C LEU A 58 54.40 -3.84 -58.42
N ASP A 59 54.28 -4.91 -57.63
CA ASP A 59 55.42 -5.61 -57.03
C ASP A 59 56.04 -6.66 -57.95
N ASP A 60 55.28 -7.19 -58.92
CA ASP A 60 55.82 -8.05 -59.97
C ASP A 60 56.73 -7.26 -60.94
N GLU A 61 58.04 -7.53 -60.91
CA GLU A 61 59.05 -6.84 -61.73
C GLU A 61 58.78 -6.91 -63.25
N ASN A 62 58.15 -7.99 -63.73
CA ASN A 62 58.07 -8.31 -65.16
C ASN A 62 56.78 -7.90 -65.90
N ASN A 63 55.76 -7.38 -65.22
CA ASN A 63 54.41 -7.28 -65.81
C ASN A 63 54.05 -5.89 -66.37
N LEU A 64 54.69 -4.82 -65.91
CA LEU A 64 54.36 -3.43 -66.27
C LEU A 64 55.62 -2.59 -66.51
N ASP A 65 55.50 -1.55 -67.33
CA ASP A 65 56.54 -0.52 -67.53
C ASP A 65 56.77 0.28 -66.24
N ASP A 66 58.03 0.56 -65.88
CA ASP A 66 58.40 1.21 -64.61
C ASP A 66 57.82 2.63 -64.49
N ASN A 67 57.66 3.32 -65.62
CA ASN A 67 56.97 4.61 -65.67
C ASN A 67 55.48 4.50 -65.31
N LEU A 68 54.83 3.42 -65.73
CA LEU A 68 53.42 3.16 -65.43
C LEU A 68 53.23 2.73 -63.98
N LYS A 69 54.16 1.94 -63.41
CA LYS A 69 54.14 1.57 -61.98
C LYS A 69 54.25 2.80 -61.07
N ASN A 70 55.18 3.71 -61.38
CA ASN A 70 55.37 4.95 -60.61
C ASN A 70 54.15 5.88 -60.72
N LYS A 71 53.51 5.93 -61.89
CA LYS A 71 52.27 6.70 -62.10
C LYS A 71 51.11 6.13 -61.30
N ILE A 72 50.93 4.80 -61.28
CA ILE A 72 49.88 4.13 -60.50
C ILE A 72 50.11 4.28 -58.99
N ARG A 73 51.36 4.12 -58.51
CA ARG A 73 51.70 4.40 -57.09
C ARG A 73 51.37 5.83 -56.71
N SER A 74 51.66 6.79 -57.59
CA SER A 74 51.30 8.20 -57.37
C SER A 74 49.78 8.42 -57.33
N ILE A 75 49.01 7.67 -58.14
CA ILE A 75 47.53 7.73 -58.14
C ILE A 75 46.95 7.14 -56.86
N ILE A 76 47.44 5.98 -56.40
CA ILE A 76 46.99 5.36 -55.14
C ILE A 76 47.29 6.29 -53.96
N LEU A 77 48.53 6.78 -53.87
CA LEU A 77 48.95 7.72 -52.81
C LEU A 77 48.12 9.02 -52.82
N SER A 78 47.85 9.59 -54.00
CA SER A 78 47.00 10.79 -54.10
C SER A 78 45.54 10.53 -53.68
N GLN A 79 45.01 9.33 -53.95
CA GLN A 79 43.67 8.95 -53.55
C GLN A 79 43.57 8.68 -52.04
N GLU A 80 44.56 8.02 -51.43
CA GLU A 80 44.67 7.83 -49.98
C GLU A 80 44.78 9.17 -49.25
N LEU A 81 45.60 10.09 -49.77
CA LEU A 81 45.71 11.46 -49.25
C LEU A 81 44.38 12.22 -49.36
N SER A 82 43.58 11.97 -50.41
CA SER A 82 42.24 12.56 -50.54
C SER A 82 41.24 12.01 -49.51
N GLN A 83 41.34 10.74 -49.11
CA GLN A 83 40.44 10.16 -48.10
C GLN A 83 40.70 10.73 -46.71
N ILE A 84 41.95 11.09 -46.41
CA ILE A 84 42.34 11.76 -45.15
C ILE A 84 41.75 13.18 -45.07
N SER A 85 41.45 13.81 -46.22
CA SER A 85 40.96 15.20 -46.30
C SER A 85 39.47 15.41 -45.95
N VAL A 86 38.72 14.38 -45.58
CA VAL A 86 37.26 14.47 -45.32
C VAL A 86 36.93 14.82 -43.85
N THR A 87 37.84 15.46 -43.11
CA THR A 87 37.57 15.95 -41.74
C THR A 87 37.57 17.47 -41.60
N GLU A 88 37.26 18.21 -42.67
CA GLU A 88 36.94 19.63 -42.54
C GLU A 88 35.60 19.94 -43.24
N ASN A 89 34.53 19.90 -42.45
CA ASN A 89 33.30 20.64 -42.72
C ASN A 89 33.60 22.13 -42.62
N THR A 90 34.23 22.70 -43.64
CA THR A 90 34.19 24.12 -43.95
C THR A 90 34.28 24.22 -45.47
N SER A 91 33.12 24.36 -46.12
CA SER A 91 32.70 25.63 -46.71
C SER A 91 33.34 25.89 -48.07
N GLU A 92 32.47 26.28 -48.99
CA GLU A 92 32.75 26.82 -50.31
C GLU A 92 34.09 27.56 -50.44
N LEU A 93 34.76 27.31 -51.58
CA LEU A 93 35.88 28.06 -52.15
C LEU A 93 37.26 27.83 -51.51
N GLN A 94 38.01 26.85 -52.01
CA GLN A 94 39.43 27.01 -52.38
C GLN A 94 39.91 25.92 -53.36
N PRO A 95 40.73 26.25 -54.38
CA PRO A 95 41.19 25.30 -55.40
C PRO A 95 42.49 24.56 -55.01
N TYR A 96 42.88 24.55 -53.74
CA TYR A 96 44.13 23.95 -53.25
C TYR A 96 43.88 22.95 -52.11
N ASN A 97 43.13 21.89 -52.40
CA ASN A 97 43.11 20.71 -51.52
C ASN A 97 44.42 19.94 -51.73
N GLY A 98 45.43 20.31 -50.94
CA GLY A 98 46.71 19.63 -50.84
C GLY A 98 46.99 19.30 -49.39
N VAL A 99 47.17 18.02 -49.05
CA VAL A 99 47.63 17.63 -47.72
C VAL A 99 49.01 18.27 -47.49
N LEU A 100 49.15 19.09 -46.44
CA LEU A 100 50.37 19.85 -46.12
C LEU A 100 50.86 20.81 -47.22
N GLY A 101 49.95 21.40 -48.03
CA GLY A 101 50.30 22.43 -49.01
C GLY A 101 50.95 21.92 -50.31
N VAL A 102 50.97 20.60 -50.53
CA VAL A 102 51.39 20.01 -51.81
C VAL A 102 50.17 19.83 -52.71
N PRO A 103 50.13 20.41 -53.93
CA PRO A 103 48.99 20.26 -54.82
C PRO A 103 48.78 18.77 -55.16
N LEU A 104 47.56 18.26 -54.96
CA LEU A 104 47.21 16.91 -55.42
C LEU A 104 47.35 16.84 -56.94
N ILE A 105 48.36 16.11 -57.41
CA ILE A 105 48.58 15.90 -58.84
C ILE A 105 47.49 14.95 -59.32
N LYS A 106 46.54 15.46 -60.12
CA LYS A 106 45.57 14.62 -60.85
C LYS A 106 46.30 13.89 -61.97
N CYS A 107 46.96 12.80 -61.62
CA CYS A 107 47.53 11.88 -62.59
C CYS A 107 46.41 11.02 -63.17
N GLU A 108 46.03 11.27 -64.41
CA GLU A 108 45.08 10.41 -65.13
C GLU A 108 45.83 9.40 -66.01
N LEU A 109 45.36 8.15 -65.99
CA LEU A 109 45.86 7.11 -66.88
C LEU A 109 45.36 7.38 -68.31
N THR A 110 46.26 7.32 -69.29
CA THR A 110 45.88 7.39 -70.71
C THR A 110 45.13 6.11 -71.10
N TYR A 111 44.25 6.16 -72.12
CA TYR A 111 43.45 5.00 -72.55
C TYR A 111 44.29 3.73 -72.82
N SER A 112 45.48 3.88 -73.43
CA SER A 112 46.41 2.77 -73.68
C SER A 112 47.00 2.19 -72.39
N GLU A 113 47.32 3.04 -71.42
CA GLU A 113 47.86 2.65 -70.10
C GLU A 113 46.80 1.93 -69.26
N SER A 114 45.56 2.45 -69.27
CA SER A 114 44.41 1.85 -68.59
C SER A 114 44.07 0.47 -69.16
N ASN A 115 44.15 0.28 -70.48
CA ASN A 115 43.91 -1.03 -71.08
C ASN A 115 45.00 -2.04 -70.71
N LYS A 116 46.28 -1.63 -70.70
CA LYS A 116 47.40 -2.48 -70.24
C LYS A 116 47.23 -2.90 -68.78
N LEU A 117 46.86 -1.96 -67.91
CA LEU A 117 46.57 -2.24 -66.51
C LEU A 117 45.39 -3.21 -66.36
N THR A 118 44.31 -3.01 -67.14
CA THR A 118 43.13 -3.87 -67.12
C THR A 118 43.46 -5.31 -67.55
N THR A 119 44.29 -5.47 -68.60
CA THR A 119 44.72 -6.79 -69.05
C THR A 119 45.62 -7.48 -68.03
N CYS A 120 46.57 -6.75 -67.43
CA CYS A 120 47.43 -7.27 -66.37
C CYS A 120 46.63 -7.66 -65.12
N LEU A 121 45.70 -6.82 -64.70
CA LEU A 121 44.82 -7.08 -63.56
C LEU A 121 43.92 -8.30 -63.79
N LYS A 122 43.34 -8.46 -64.98
CA LYS A 122 42.58 -9.67 -65.36
C LYS A 122 43.45 -10.92 -65.29
N TYR A 123 44.68 -10.85 -65.79
CA TYR A 123 45.61 -11.97 -65.75
C TYR A 123 46.01 -12.33 -64.31
N ASN A 124 46.31 -11.33 -63.47
CA ASN A 124 46.69 -11.55 -62.08
C ASN A 124 45.52 -12.10 -61.24
N LEU A 125 44.31 -11.54 -61.41
CA LEU A 125 43.10 -12.05 -60.76
C LEU A 125 42.76 -13.47 -61.18
N GLU A 126 42.86 -13.79 -62.48
CA GLU A 126 42.64 -15.16 -62.97
C GLU A 126 43.70 -16.11 -62.40
N THR A 127 44.96 -15.69 -62.35
CA THR A 127 46.05 -16.50 -61.77
C THR A 127 45.86 -16.73 -60.27
N LYS A 128 45.47 -15.69 -59.52
CA LYS A 128 45.11 -15.80 -58.10
C LYS A 128 43.90 -16.70 -57.91
N TYR A 129 42.86 -16.56 -58.72
CA TYR A 129 41.69 -17.43 -58.69
C TYR A 129 42.08 -18.89 -58.93
N GLN A 130 42.91 -19.17 -59.94
CA GLN A 130 43.38 -20.53 -60.22
C GLN A 130 44.30 -21.08 -59.10
N LYS A 131 45.15 -20.24 -58.48
CA LYS A 131 45.96 -20.62 -57.32
C LYS A 131 45.07 -20.93 -56.10
N LEU A 132 44.11 -20.07 -55.81
CA LEU A 132 43.13 -20.24 -54.73
C LEU A 132 42.31 -21.50 -54.97
N LYS A 133 41.76 -21.65 -56.17
CA LYS A 133 41.04 -22.84 -56.64
C LYS A 133 41.88 -24.09 -56.41
N LYS A 134 43.15 -24.11 -56.84
CA LYS A 134 44.07 -25.24 -56.62
C LYS A 134 44.35 -25.49 -55.14
N ALA A 135 44.60 -24.46 -54.33
CA ALA A 135 44.85 -24.56 -52.90
C ALA A 135 43.62 -25.12 -52.15
N TYR A 136 42.43 -24.63 -52.46
CA TYR A 136 41.17 -25.15 -51.94
C TYR A 136 40.90 -26.59 -52.39
N PHE A 137 41.14 -26.93 -53.67
CA PHE A 137 41.02 -28.30 -54.16
C PHE A 137 42.04 -29.25 -53.53
N SER A 138 43.25 -28.79 -53.21
CA SER A 138 44.25 -29.58 -52.49
C SER A 138 43.93 -29.77 -51.01
N LEU A 139 43.22 -28.82 -50.39
CA LEU A 139 42.85 -28.86 -48.97
C LEU A 139 41.63 -29.76 -48.71
N LEU A 140 40.65 -29.80 -49.63
CA LEU A 140 39.38 -30.52 -49.41
C LEU A 140 39.26 -31.87 -50.13
N GLY A 141 40.21 -32.26 -50.99
CA GLY A 141 40.03 -33.44 -51.84
C GLY A 141 38.91 -33.24 -52.87
N LYS A 142 38.84 -34.11 -53.89
CA LYS A 142 37.94 -33.92 -55.04
C LYS A 142 36.46 -33.89 -54.64
N ASP A 143 35.75 -32.99 -55.32
CA ASP A 143 34.30 -32.84 -55.47
C ASP A 143 33.54 -32.06 -54.38
N PHE A 144 33.41 -30.75 -54.62
CA PHE A 144 32.36 -29.92 -54.03
C PHE A 144 31.52 -29.27 -55.14
N THR A 145 30.46 -29.93 -55.56
CA THR A 145 29.35 -29.31 -56.29
C THR A 145 28.23 -28.82 -55.35
N GLN A 146 28.42 -28.91 -54.03
CA GLN A 146 27.41 -28.50 -53.04
C GLN A 146 28.06 -27.87 -51.80
N LEU A 147 28.67 -26.69 -51.96
CA LEU A 147 28.77 -25.76 -50.85
C LEU A 147 27.57 -24.83 -50.96
N ASN A 148 26.63 -25.00 -50.05
CA ASN A 148 25.50 -24.11 -49.87
C ASN A 148 26.07 -22.74 -49.46
N ILE A 149 26.16 -21.81 -50.40
CA ILE A 149 26.71 -20.45 -50.24
C ILE A 149 25.91 -19.60 -49.22
N LYS A 150 24.89 -20.17 -48.56
CA LYS A 150 24.02 -19.49 -47.61
C LYS A 150 24.60 -19.32 -46.20
N ASP A 151 25.64 -20.07 -45.84
CA ASP A 151 26.16 -20.06 -44.45
C ASP A 151 27.53 -19.39 -44.28
N ILE A 152 28.09 -18.80 -45.34
CA ILE A 152 29.33 -18.02 -45.23
C ILE A 152 28.95 -16.57 -44.94
N ASP A 153 29.02 -16.24 -43.65
CA ASP A 153 29.10 -14.90 -43.09
C ASP A 153 27.94 -13.96 -43.43
N ASP A 154 26.89 -14.01 -42.63
CA ASP A 154 26.11 -12.79 -42.36
C ASP A 154 26.90 -12.00 -41.30
N PRO A 155 27.61 -10.92 -41.65
CA PRO A 155 28.43 -10.13 -40.72
C PRO A 155 27.60 -9.38 -39.66
N LEU A 156 26.29 -9.61 -39.65
CA LEU A 156 25.29 -9.02 -38.77
C LEU A 156 24.48 -10.09 -38.01
N LYS A 157 25.03 -11.30 -37.83
CA LYS A 157 24.56 -12.16 -36.74
C LYS A 157 24.72 -11.37 -35.45
N ILE A 158 23.60 -10.84 -34.96
CA ILE A 158 23.45 -10.22 -33.64
C ILE A 158 24.19 -11.16 -32.67
N SER A 159 25.22 -10.64 -32.00
CA SER A 159 25.96 -11.43 -31.01
C SER A 159 24.94 -11.98 -30.02
N GLN A 160 25.14 -13.19 -29.52
CA GLN A 160 24.28 -13.73 -28.46
C GLN A 160 24.19 -12.76 -27.26
N GLU A 161 25.25 -11.97 -27.05
CA GLU A 161 25.34 -10.89 -26.07
C GLU A 161 24.39 -9.72 -26.37
N ASP A 162 24.16 -9.37 -27.64
CA ASP A 162 23.24 -8.32 -28.06
C ASP A 162 21.77 -8.77 -27.93
N GLU A 163 21.49 -10.06 -28.15
CA GLU A 163 20.17 -10.65 -27.86
C GLU A 163 19.87 -10.62 -26.36
N GLU A 164 20.84 -10.98 -25.51
CA GLU A 164 20.72 -10.86 -24.06
C GLU A 164 20.51 -9.40 -23.64
N LEU A 165 21.26 -8.45 -24.22
CA LEU A 165 21.11 -7.02 -23.95
C LEU A 165 19.70 -6.52 -24.31
N MET A 166 19.15 -6.95 -25.44
CA MET A 166 17.78 -6.63 -25.84
C MET A 166 16.74 -7.23 -24.88
N GLN A 167 16.99 -8.41 -24.34
CA GLN A 167 16.11 -9.03 -23.36
C GLN A 167 16.14 -8.28 -22.02
N TYR A 168 17.32 -7.94 -21.50
CA TYR A 168 17.46 -7.10 -20.30
C TYR A 168 16.83 -5.72 -20.48
N LYS A 169 16.93 -5.12 -21.67
CA LYS A 169 16.25 -3.85 -21.97
C LYS A 169 14.73 -3.98 -21.87
N LYS A 170 14.15 -5.09 -22.35
CA LYS A 170 12.71 -5.35 -22.23
C LYS A 170 12.29 -5.53 -20.78
N GLU A 171 13.04 -6.31 -20.00
CA GLU A 171 12.79 -6.51 -18.57
C GLU A 171 12.86 -5.18 -17.81
N LEU A 172 13.85 -4.34 -18.12
CA LEU A 172 14.01 -3.03 -17.51
C LEU A 172 12.81 -2.11 -17.82
N ILE A 173 12.30 -2.12 -19.05
CA ILE A 173 11.12 -1.32 -19.42
C ILE A 173 9.89 -1.76 -18.63
N VAL A 174 9.65 -3.08 -18.51
CA VAL A 174 8.54 -3.62 -17.73
C VAL A 174 8.64 -3.20 -16.26
N GLU A 175 9.84 -3.25 -15.69
CA GLU A 175 10.05 -2.86 -14.29
C GLU A 175 9.88 -1.35 -14.09
N GLN A 176 10.30 -0.53 -15.06
CA GLN A 176 10.07 0.92 -15.04
C GLN A 176 8.57 1.26 -15.13
N GLU A 177 7.82 0.59 -15.99
CA GLU A 177 6.36 0.78 -16.09
C GLU A 177 5.65 0.36 -14.80
N SER A 178 6.05 -0.77 -14.21
CA SER A 178 5.57 -1.24 -12.90
C SER A 178 5.84 -0.21 -11.80
N TYR A 179 7.06 0.32 -11.75
CA TYR A 179 7.46 1.34 -10.78
C TYR A 179 6.63 2.62 -10.92
N ILE A 180 6.44 3.12 -12.14
CA ILE A 180 5.62 4.32 -12.40
C ILE A 180 4.17 4.08 -11.95
N SER A 181 3.60 2.93 -12.26
CA SER A 181 2.24 2.55 -11.85
C SER A 181 2.10 2.53 -10.32
N GLN A 182 3.05 1.93 -9.61
CA GLN A 182 3.07 1.92 -8.14
C GLN A 182 3.19 3.33 -7.57
N GLN A 183 3.96 4.20 -8.20
CA GLN A 183 4.17 5.57 -7.74
C GLN A 183 2.92 6.43 -7.92
N LEU A 184 2.15 6.20 -8.99
CA LEU A 184 0.83 6.81 -9.18
C LEU A 184 -0.16 6.32 -8.11
N GLN A 185 -0.19 5.02 -7.82
CA GLN A 185 -1.04 4.48 -6.74
C GLN A 185 -0.67 5.09 -5.37
N LEU A 186 0.62 5.27 -5.10
CA LEU A 186 1.08 5.90 -3.86
C LEU A 186 0.66 7.37 -3.78
N LEU A 187 0.68 8.08 -4.91
CA LEU A 187 0.21 9.47 -5.00
C LEU A 187 -1.29 9.57 -4.70
N ASP A 188 -2.10 8.67 -5.27
CA ASP A 188 -3.54 8.60 -5.02
C ASP A 188 -3.83 8.33 -3.53
N LEU A 189 -3.10 7.38 -2.93
CA LEU A 189 -3.22 7.08 -1.50
C LEU A 189 -2.85 8.30 -0.63
N LEU A 190 -1.83 9.06 -1.03
CA LEU A 190 -1.43 10.29 -0.34
C LEU A 190 -2.52 11.36 -0.41
N ASP A 191 -3.20 11.51 -1.55
CA ASP A 191 -4.28 12.48 -1.68
C ASP A 191 -5.55 12.03 -0.95
N GLU A 192 -5.84 10.73 -0.91
CA GLU A 192 -6.88 10.17 -0.04
C GLU A 192 -6.57 10.44 1.45
N LEU A 193 -5.33 10.18 1.90
CA LEU A 193 -4.91 10.43 3.27
C LEU A 193 -4.99 11.91 3.63
N LYS A 194 -4.59 12.79 2.71
CA LYS A 194 -4.73 14.24 2.86
C LYS A 194 -6.20 14.64 2.98
N ASN A 195 -7.07 14.13 2.12
CA ASN A 195 -8.51 14.39 2.18
C ASN A 195 -9.12 13.88 3.49
N PHE A 196 -8.76 12.68 3.92
CA PHE A 196 -9.20 12.11 5.19
C PHE A 196 -8.79 12.99 6.38
N ARG A 197 -7.52 13.40 6.43
CA ARG A 197 -6.97 14.24 7.50
C ARG A 197 -7.57 15.63 7.53
N LEU A 198 -7.81 16.25 6.37
CA LEU A 198 -8.27 17.64 6.29
C LEU A 198 -9.79 17.78 6.34
N LYS A 199 -10.55 16.79 5.88
CA LYS A 199 -12.02 16.88 5.80
C LYS A 199 -12.72 15.98 6.81
N SER A 200 -12.34 14.72 6.87
CA SER A 200 -13.07 13.73 7.68
C SER A 200 -12.74 13.84 9.17
N VAL A 201 -11.45 13.98 9.52
CA VAL A 201 -11.04 14.08 10.93
C VAL A 201 -11.61 15.31 11.64
N PRO A 202 -11.56 16.53 11.06
CA PRO A 202 -12.13 17.71 11.72
C PRO A 202 -13.64 17.61 11.88
N LYS A 203 -14.35 17.09 10.87
CA LYS A 203 -15.80 16.85 10.96
C LYS A 203 -16.16 15.87 12.08
N LEU A 204 -15.42 14.77 12.21
CA LEU A 204 -15.65 13.81 13.29
C LEU A 204 -15.36 14.43 14.66
N ALA A 205 -14.29 15.22 14.77
CA ALA A 205 -13.96 15.93 16.00
C ALA A 205 -15.05 16.94 16.38
N GLU A 206 -15.56 17.70 15.42
CA GLU A 206 -16.64 18.68 15.61
C GLU A 206 -17.94 18.00 16.06
N GLN A 207 -18.33 16.90 15.39
CA GLN A 207 -19.48 16.07 15.82
C GLN A 207 -19.33 15.56 17.26
N LYS A 208 -18.12 15.14 17.64
CA LYS A 208 -17.86 14.64 19.00
C LYS A 208 -17.87 15.75 20.05
N ILE A 209 -17.43 16.96 19.69
CA ILE A 209 -17.55 18.16 20.52
C ILE A 209 -19.04 18.46 20.75
N ASP A 210 -19.86 18.41 19.72
CA ASP A 210 -21.30 18.67 19.83
C ASP A 210 -22.03 17.59 20.65
N GLU A 211 -21.67 16.32 20.49
CA GLU A 211 -22.17 15.24 21.36
C GLU A 211 -21.82 15.52 22.84
N SER A 212 -20.59 15.96 23.11
CA SER A 212 -20.14 16.31 24.46
C SER A 212 -20.92 17.49 25.04
N LYS A 213 -21.20 18.53 24.23
CA LYS A 213 -22.06 19.66 24.64
C LYS A 213 -23.47 19.19 25.01
N ILE A 214 -24.07 18.34 24.18
CA ILE A 214 -25.40 17.77 24.43
C ILE A 214 -25.39 16.95 25.73
N ARG A 215 -24.40 16.08 25.91
CA ARG A 215 -24.24 15.26 27.12
C ARG A 215 -24.10 16.13 28.37
N SER A 216 -23.33 17.20 28.29
CA SER A 216 -23.18 18.17 29.38
C SER A 216 -24.50 18.86 29.71
N LYS A 217 -25.28 19.26 28.70
CA LYS A 217 -26.61 19.86 28.90
C LYS A 217 -27.59 18.88 29.53
N ILE A 218 -27.57 17.61 29.12
CA ILE A 218 -28.38 16.55 29.73
C ILE A 218 -28.01 16.36 31.21
N ASN A 219 -26.72 16.32 31.53
CA ASN A 219 -26.26 16.16 32.91
C ASN A 219 -26.65 17.34 33.79
N TYR A 220 -26.55 18.57 33.26
CA TYR A 220 -27.04 19.76 33.93
C TYR A 220 -28.54 19.69 34.22
N LEU A 221 -29.35 19.33 33.23
CA LEU A 221 -30.81 19.17 33.40
C LEU A 221 -31.15 18.06 34.40
N LYS A 222 -30.41 16.94 34.40
CA LYS A 222 -30.57 15.87 35.38
C LYS A 222 -30.28 16.36 36.80
N SER A 223 -29.20 17.12 36.99
CA SER A 223 -28.84 17.70 38.28
C SER A 223 -29.92 18.68 38.77
N LEU A 224 -30.45 19.51 37.88
CA LEU A 224 -31.56 20.41 38.20
C LEU A 224 -32.81 19.63 38.61
N LEU A 225 -33.17 18.59 37.86
CA LEU A 225 -34.31 17.73 38.18
C LEU A 225 -34.13 17.02 39.53
N THR A 226 -32.94 16.51 39.83
CA THR A 226 -32.65 15.92 41.15
C THR A 226 -32.79 16.95 42.26
N THR A 227 -32.29 18.17 42.07
CA THR A 227 -32.39 19.24 43.06
C THR A 227 -33.85 19.60 43.33
N GLU A 228 -34.64 19.75 42.28
CA GLU A 228 -36.07 20.03 42.38
C GLU A 228 -36.84 18.88 43.03
N LYS A 229 -36.49 17.63 42.72
CA LYS A 229 -37.07 16.45 43.37
C LYS A 229 -36.76 16.46 44.87
N CYS A 230 -35.52 16.70 45.27
CA CYS A 230 -35.15 16.80 46.69
C CYS A 230 -35.93 17.92 47.40
N ARG A 231 -36.17 19.05 46.72
CA ARG A 231 -36.98 20.15 47.28
C ARG A 231 -38.43 19.72 47.52
N VAL A 232 -39.03 18.98 46.59
CA VAL A 232 -40.37 18.42 46.75
C VAL A 232 -40.39 17.40 47.88
N ASP A 233 -39.41 16.51 47.96
CA ASP A 233 -39.33 15.49 49.01
C ASP A 233 -39.25 16.13 50.41
N VAL A 234 -38.41 17.16 50.59
CA VAL A 234 -38.31 17.93 51.85
C VAL A 234 -39.63 18.65 52.18
N PHE A 235 -40.29 19.23 51.19
CA PHE A 235 -41.59 19.88 51.39
C PHE A 235 -42.66 18.87 51.85
N MET A 236 -42.66 17.68 51.24
CA MET A 236 -43.60 16.61 51.55
C MET A 236 -43.26 15.90 52.87
N GLU A 237 -41.99 15.87 53.28
CA GLU A 237 -41.52 15.27 54.52
C GLU A 237 -42.32 15.80 55.71
N THR A 238 -42.52 17.12 55.81
CA THR A 238 -43.32 17.72 56.89
C THR A 238 -44.75 17.18 56.91
N SER A 239 -45.38 17.04 55.74
CA SER A 239 -46.75 16.50 55.65
C SER A 239 -46.81 15.02 56.03
N TYR A 240 -45.81 14.23 55.67
CA TYR A 240 -45.69 12.82 56.08
C TYR A 240 -45.42 12.70 57.59
N SER A 241 -44.52 13.52 58.13
CA SER A 241 -44.24 13.55 59.57
C SER A 241 -45.48 13.93 60.38
N ILE A 242 -46.26 14.93 59.96
CA ILE A 242 -47.52 15.30 60.63
C ILE A 242 -48.50 14.14 60.64
N LYS A 243 -48.66 13.43 59.51
CA LYS A 243 -49.51 12.24 59.44
C LYS A 243 -49.04 11.14 60.41
N ALA A 244 -47.74 10.85 60.40
CA ALA A 244 -47.15 9.86 61.31
C ALA A 244 -47.34 10.24 62.79
N TYR A 245 -47.13 11.51 63.15
CA TYR A 245 -47.38 11.98 64.52
C TYR A 245 -48.86 11.89 64.90
N THR A 246 -49.77 12.17 63.96
CA THR A 246 -51.21 12.07 64.21
C THR A 246 -51.62 10.63 64.49
N GLU A 247 -51.08 9.68 63.72
CA GLU A 247 -51.30 8.25 63.93
C GLU A 247 -50.71 7.78 65.26
N LEU A 248 -49.47 8.18 65.58
CA LEU A 248 -48.84 7.88 66.87
C LEU A 248 -49.65 8.42 68.06
N ILE A 249 -50.16 9.65 67.96
CA ILE A 249 -51.00 10.25 69.01
C ILE A 249 -52.30 9.44 69.19
N LYS A 250 -52.88 8.94 68.10
CA LYS A 250 -54.07 8.09 68.16
C LYS A 250 -53.75 6.78 68.88
N ASP A 251 -52.68 6.10 68.49
CA ASP A 251 -52.26 4.85 69.13
C ASP A 251 -51.97 5.03 70.63
N ILE A 252 -51.31 6.12 71.01
CA ILE A 252 -51.06 6.44 72.42
C ILE A 252 -52.37 6.65 73.19
N LYS A 253 -53.37 7.33 72.60
CA LYS A 253 -54.68 7.51 73.24
C LYS A 253 -55.40 6.18 73.41
N ASP A 254 -55.39 5.33 72.40
CA ASP A 254 -56.02 4.01 72.45
C ASP A 254 -55.37 3.14 73.55
N GLN A 255 -54.03 3.15 73.65
CA GLN A 255 -53.30 2.49 74.73
C GLN A 255 -53.61 3.08 76.12
N GLN A 256 -53.75 4.41 76.23
CA GLN A 256 -54.11 5.06 77.49
C GLN A 256 -55.51 4.65 77.96
N GLU A 257 -56.48 4.55 77.05
CA GLU A 257 -57.83 4.11 77.38
C GLU A 257 -57.86 2.62 77.76
N GLU A 258 -57.11 1.77 77.06
CA GLU A 258 -56.94 0.36 77.44
C GLU A 258 -56.36 0.22 78.85
N LEU A 259 -55.28 0.97 79.16
CA LEU A 259 -54.66 0.96 80.48
C LEU A 259 -55.59 1.49 81.56
N LYS A 260 -56.37 2.55 81.30
CA LYS A 260 -57.37 3.06 82.25
C LYS A 260 -58.44 2.01 82.53
N ALA A 261 -58.94 1.34 81.50
CA ALA A 261 -59.92 0.27 81.64
C ALA A 261 -59.36 -0.88 82.49
N GLU A 262 -58.11 -1.27 82.25
CA GLU A 262 -57.43 -2.32 83.01
C GLU A 262 -57.17 -1.91 84.47
N ILE A 263 -56.74 -0.67 84.74
CA ILE A 263 -56.61 -0.12 86.09
C ILE A 263 -57.96 -0.14 86.81
N GLY A 264 -59.05 0.23 86.12
CA GLY A 264 -60.40 0.15 86.66
C GLY A 264 -60.77 -1.28 87.07
N ARG A 265 -60.55 -2.24 86.16
CA ARG A 265 -60.79 -3.67 86.40
C ARG A 265 -60.00 -4.20 87.59
N LEU A 266 -58.70 -3.87 87.68
CA LEU A 266 -57.84 -4.27 88.79
C LEU A 266 -58.24 -3.62 90.10
N THR A 267 -58.67 -2.36 90.08
CA THR A 267 -59.16 -1.65 91.27
C THR A 267 -60.43 -2.28 91.81
N ASP A 268 -61.36 -2.66 90.94
CA ASP A 268 -62.58 -3.35 91.35
C ASP A 268 -62.31 -4.78 91.82
N LEU A 269 -61.36 -5.49 91.21
CA LEU A 269 -60.88 -6.78 91.71
C LEU A 269 -60.30 -6.65 93.12
N LYS A 270 -59.48 -5.63 93.37
CA LYS A 270 -58.92 -5.33 94.69
C LYS A 270 -60.01 -5.03 95.73
N LYS A 271 -61.06 -4.28 95.37
CA LYS A 271 -62.21 -4.03 96.24
C LYS A 271 -62.94 -5.35 96.58
N LYS A 272 -63.19 -6.21 95.59
CA LYS A 272 -63.82 -7.52 95.78
C LYS A 272 -62.99 -8.40 96.72
N TYR A 273 -61.68 -8.48 96.51
CA TYR A 273 -60.77 -9.24 97.38
C TYR A 273 -60.77 -8.73 98.82
N LYS A 274 -60.70 -7.40 99.01
CA LYS A 274 -60.78 -6.77 100.33
C LYS A 274 -62.10 -7.08 101.04
N HIS A 275 -63.21 -7.11 100.30
CA HIS A 275 -64.53 -7.46 100.86
C HIS A 275 -64.58 -8.91 101.33
N ILE A 276 -64.12 -9.86 100.51
CA ILE A 276 -64.05 -11.29 100.87
C ILE A 276 -63.16 -11.49 102.10
N SER A 277 -61.95 -10.92 102.10
CA SER A 277 -61.03 -11.03 103.24
C SER A 277 -61.64 -10.46 104.53
N SER A 278 -62.41 -9.36 104.44
CA SER A 278 -63.13 -8.82 105.60
C SER A 278 -64.27 -9.72 106.06
N MET A 279 -64.95 -10.43 105.15
CA MET A 279 -65.98 -11.42 105.50
C MET A 279 -65.36 -12.61 106.22
N GLU A 280 -64.28 -13.18 105.67
CA GLU A 280 -63.55 -14.30 106.27
C GLU A 280 -63.07 -13.95 107.69
N TYR A 281 -62.49 -12.75 107.86
CA TYR A 281 -62.07 -12.27 109.19
C TYR A 281 -63.26 -12.18 110.17
N ASN A 282 -64.40 -11.66 109.72
CA ASN A 282 -65.60 -11.55 110.54
C ASN A 282 -66.19 -12.93 110.91
N GLU A 283 -66.13 -13.91 110.01
CA GLU A 283 -66.57 -15.29 110.29
C GLU A 283 -65.65 -16.00 111.29
N ILE A 284 -64.33 -15.81 111.16
CA ILE A 284 -63.35 -16.32 112.13
C ILE A 284 -63.57 -15.67 113.50
N LEU A 285 -63.78 -14.35 113.55
CA LEU A 285 -64.05 -13.63 114.79
C LEU A 285 -65.35 -14.11 115.46
N LYS A 286 -66.41 -14.33 114.67
CA LYS A 286 -67.68 -14.87 115.15
C LYS A 286 -67.52 -16.28 115.72
N SER A 287 -66.81 -17.14 115.01
CA SER A 287 -66.48 -18.50 115.48
C SER A 287 -65.66 -18.46 116.77
N TYR A 288 -64.64 -17.61 116.86
CA TYR A 288 -63.83 -17.41 118.06
C TYR A 288 -64.68 -16.94 119.26
N LEU A 289 -65.57 -15.97 119.08
CA LEU A 289 -66.47 -15.50 120.15
C LEU A 289 -67.42 -16.60 120.62
N GLN A 290 -67.92 -17.44 119.71
CA GLN A 290 -68.73 -18.60 120.07
C GLN A 290 -67.93 -19.62 120.89
N TYR A 291 -66.70 -19.94 120.46
CA TYR A 291 -65.79 -20.82 121.22
C TYR A 291 -65.46 -20.26 122.60
N LYS A 292 -65.16 -18.96 122.71
CA LYS A 292 -64.91 -18.29 124.00
C LYS A 292 -66.13 -18.37 124.92
N SER A 293 -67.33 -18.09 124.39
CA SER A 293 -68.57 -18.20 125.16
C SER A 293 -68.84 -19.64 125.62
N ALA A 294 -68.64 -20.62 124.75
CA ALA A 294 -68.76 -22.04 125.10
C ALA A 294 -67.73 -22.46 126.16
N PHE A 295 -66.49 -21.97 126.05
CA PHE A 295 -65.43 -22.20 127.03
C PHE A 295 -65.78 -21.59 128.40
N GLU A 296 -66.24 -20.35 128.44
CA GLU A 296 -66.70 -19.69 129.68
C GLU A 296 -67.88 -20.43 130.32
N LYS A 297 -68.85 -20.88 129.52
CA LYS A 297 -69.95 -21.72 130.02
C LYS A 297 -69.42 -23.05 130.60
N LYS A 298 -68.50 -23.72 129.90
CA LYS A 298 -67.87 -24.95 130.40
C LYS A 298 -67.09 -24.71 131.69
N LYS A 299 -66.35 -23.59 131.78
CA LYS A 299 -65.63 -23.17 132.98
C LYS A 299 -66.58 -22.99 134.16
N LYS A 300 -67.69 -22.25 133.98
CA LYS A 300 -68.73 -22.08 135.00
C LYS A 300 -69.36 -23.42 135.44
N ILE A 301 -69.59 -24.33 134.50
CA ILE A 301 -70.09 -25.69 134.83
C ILE A 301 -69.05 -26.46 135.66
N TYR A 302 -67.78 -26.43 135.27
CA TYR A 302 -66.69 -27.06 136.04
C TYR A 302 -66.57 -26.46 137.45
N GLU A 303 -66.64 -25.13 137.58
CA GLU A 303 -66.65 -24.44 138.88
C GLU A 303 -67.87 -24.84 139.73
N CYS A 304 -69.05 -24.99 139.14
CA CYS A 304 -70.24 -25.49 139.85
C CYS A 304 -70.15 -26.97 140.27
N ILE A 305 -69.40 -27.80 139.54
CA ILE A 305 -69.24 -29.24 139.83
C ILE A 305 -68.09 -29.48 140.83
N HIS A 306 -67.05 -28.65 140.85
CA HIS A 306 -65.92 -28.77 141.80
C HIS A 306 -66.00 -27.81 143.00
N GLY A 307 -66.96 -26.90 143.04
CA GLY A 307 -67.22 -25.97 144.16
C GLY A 307 -68.26 -26.46 145.20
N LYS A 308 -68.68 -27.73 145.14
CA LYS A 308 -69.49 -28.39 146.18
C LYS A 308 -68.77 -29.66 146.68
N SER A 309 -67.77 -29.46 147.53
CA SER A 309 -67.32 -30.38 148.58
C SER A 309 -66.92 -29.56 149.79
#